data_AF-A0AA36CS97-F1
#
_entry.id   AF-A0AA36CS97-F1
#
_cell.length_a   1.000
_cell.length_b   1.000
_cell.length_c   1.000
_cell.angle_alpha   90.00
_cell.angle_beta   90.00
_cell.angle_gamma   90.00
#
_symmetry.space_group_name_H-M   'P 1'
#
loop_
_entity.id
_entity.type
_entity.pdbx_description
1 polymer ?
#
loop_
_entity_poly.entity_id
_entity_poly.type
_entity_poly.pdbx_seq_one_letter_code
_entity_poly.pdbx_strand_id
1 'polypeptide(L)'
;MSTATVPWRPPGIDATRQPSPQEESSHKLAHSFTFSYFHAPRNFDGEDYSGHVQQLAVVNTVEEFWRAYCHIRRPGDINTKLDLHFFKADIRPVWEDPENVEGGKLFWRIKANFADRIWENMLLLLAGYQFEFD
;
A
#
# COMPACT_ATOMS: atom_id res chain seq x y z
N MET A 1 -53.76 14.53 -16.24
CA MET A 1 -53.04 14.60 -14.95
C MET A 1 -51.89 13.61 -15.04
N SER A 2 -50.66 14.10 -15.24
CA SER A 2 -49.46 13.26 -15.44
C SER A 2 -48.57 13.38 -14.20
N THR A 3 -48.41 12.29 -13.46
CA THR A 3 -47.52 12.23 -12.30
C THR A 3 -46.13 11.83 -12.77
N ALA A 4 -45.18 12.76 -12.69
CA ALA A 4 -43.76 12.48 -12.90
C ALA A 4 -43.15 11.92 -11.61
N THR A 5 -42.59 10.71 -11.68
CA THR A 5 -41.89 10.06 -10.57
C THR A 5 -40.48 10.64 -10.46
N VAL A 6 -40.11 11.18 -9.30
CA VAL A 6 -38.74 11.64 -9.01
C VAL A 6 -37.89 10.42 -8.63
N PRO A 7 -36.78 10.12 -9.34
CA PRO A 7 -35.94 8.98 -9.00
C PRO A 7 -35.17 9.25 -7.70
N TRP A 8 -35.08 8.22 -6.86
CA TRP A 8 -34.35 8.24 -5.60
C TRP A 8 -32.83 8.41 -5.82
N ARG A 9 -32.19 9.25 -4.99
CA ARG A 9 -30.73 9.37 -4.89
C ARG A 9 -30.25 8.80 -3.55
N PRO A 10 -29.21 7.94 -3.53
CA PRO A 10 -28.57 7.53 -2.28
C PRO A 10 -27.87 8.72 -1.61
N PRO A 11 -27.93 8.85 -0.27
CA PRO A 11 -27.11 9.81 0.45
C PRO A 11 -25.64 9.38 0.40
N GLY A 12 -24.76 10.26 -0.06
CA GLY A 12 -23.29 10.11 0.10
C GLY A 12 -22.46 9.89 -1.16
N ILE A 13 -23.06 9.90 -2.36
CA ILE A 13 -22.29 9.92 -3.62
C ILE A 13 -22.61 11.22 -4.33
N ASP A 14 -21.83 12.26 -4.03
CA ASP A 14 -21.83 13.50 -4.79
C ASP A 14 -21.15 13.21 -6.14
N ALA A 15 -21.96 13.06 -7.19
CA ALA A 15 -21.50 12.85 -8.57
C ALA A 15 -20.80 14.08 -9.17
N THR A 16 -20.56 15.11 -8.34
CA THR A 16 -19.96 16.40 -8.67
C THR A 16 -19.00 16.82 -7.56
N ARG A 17 -18.16 15.91 -7.06
CA ARG A 17 -17.01 16.33 -6.24
C ARG A 17 -16.11 17.23 -7.10
N GLN A 18 -16.27 18.55 -6.98
CA GLN A 18 -15.28 19.49 -7.48
C GLN A 18 -13.96 19.23 -6.73
N PRO A 19 -12.83 19.14 -7.44
CA PRO A 19 -11.54 19.08 -6.77
C PRO A 19 -11.42 20.32 -5.88
N SER A 20 -11.24 20.11 -4.57
CA SER A 20 -10.96 21.22 -3.66
C SER A 20 -9.65 21.90 -4.10
N PRO A 21 -9.48 23.21 -3.91
CA PRO A 21 -8.26 23.95 -4.31
C PRO A 21 -6.92 23.34 -3.81
N GLN A 22 -6.98 22.48 -2.79
CA GLN A 22 -5.83 21.71 -2.29
C GLN A 22 -5.34 20.59 -3.22
N GLU A 23 -6.14 20.14 -4.20
CA GLU A 23 -5.70 19.12 -5.16
C GLU A 23 -4.67 19.67 -6.17
N GLU A 24 -4.55 21.00 -6.32
CA GLU A 24 -3.56 21.64 -7.20
C GLU A 24 -2.12 21.62 -6.66
N SER A 25 -1.91 21.26 -5.38
CA SER A 25 -0.57 21.22 -4.75
C SER A 25 -0.25 19.87 -4.12
N SER A 26 -0.43 18.76 -4.85
CA SER A 26 -0.02 17.43 -4.38
C SER A 26 1.50 17.32 -4.27
N HIS A 27 2.01 16.70 -3.21
CA HIS A 27 3.44 16.52 -3.00
C HIS A 27 3.89 15.22 -3.65
N LYS A 28 4.60 15.32 -4.79
CA LYS A 28 5.08 14.14 -5.53
C LYS A 28 6.17 13.40 -4.74
N LEU A 29 6.06 12.07 -4.72
CA LEU A 29 7.12 11.20 -4.23
C LEU A 29 8.23 11.10 -5.29
N ALA A 30 9.46 10.79 -4.87
CA ALA A 30 10.58 10.58 -5.79
C ALA A 30 10.35 9.39 -6.74
N HIS A 31 9.63 8.37 -6.25
CA HIS A 31 9.21 7.20 -7.01
C HIS A 31 7.75 6.86 -6.69
N SER A 32 7.10 6.19 -7.62
CA SER A 32 5.83 5.52 -7.36
C SER A 32 6.07 4.26 -6.54
N PHE A 33 5.19 3.98 -5.58
CA PHE A 33 5.27 2.79 -4.75
C PHE A 33 3.95 2.02 -4.75
N THR A 34 4.04 0.72 -4.51
CA THR A 34 2.91 -0.19 -4.43
C THR A 34 2.86 -0.83 -3.04
N PHE A 35 1.74 -0.65 -2.36
CA PHE A 35 1.36 -1.48 -1.22
C PHE A 35 0.77 -2.78 -1.75
N SER A 36 1.26 -3.90 -1.25
CA SER A 36 0.69 -5.22 -1.52
C SER A 36 0.78 -6.10 -0.28
N TYR A 37 0.11 -7.23 -0.31
CA TYR A 37 0.19 -8.21 0.77
C TYR A 37 0.14 -9.63 0.23
N PHE A 38 0.67 -10.56 1.01
CA PHE A 38 0.52 -11.98 0.80
C PHE A 38 -0.05 -12.62 2.07
N HIS A 39 -1.05 -13.47 1.87
CA HIS A 39 -1.64 -14.27 2.94
C HIS A 39 -1.61 -15.73 2.51
N ALA A 40 -0.81 -16.53 3.18
CA ALA A 40 -0.60 -17.93 2.82
C ALA A 40 -1.92 -18.73 2.94
N PRO A 41 -2.39 -19.41 1.88
CA PRO A 41 -3.47 -20.37 2.01
C PRO A 41 -3.08 -21.53 2.93
N ARG A 42 -4.09 -22.23 3.48
CA ARG A 42 -3.90 -23.25 4.53
C ARG A 42 -2.88 -24.35 4.21
N ASN A 43 -2.68 -24.66 2.93
CA ASN A 43 -1.75 -25.69 2.44
C ASN A 43 -0.75 -25.11 1.42
N PHE A 44 -0.28 -23.88 1.64
CA PHE A 44 0.69 -23.26 0.75
C PHE A 44 2.03 -24.00 0.80
N ASP A 45 2.43 -24.58 -0.33
CA ASP A 45 3.69 -25.32 -0.53
C ASP A 45 4.83 -24.43 -1.05
N GLY A 46 4.55 -23.16 -1.34
CA GLY A 46 5.52 -22.22 -1.90
C GLY A 46 5.41 -22.07 -3.41
N GLU A 47 4.71 -22.97 -4.11
CA GLU A 47 4.49 -22.82 -5.55
C GLU A 47 3.58 -21.63 -5.84
N ASP A 48 3.95 -20.87 -6.87
CA ASP A 48 3.23 -19.67 -7.32
C ASP A 48 2.98 -18.62 -6.23
N TYR A 49 3.99 -18.33 -5.40
CA TYR A 49 3.95 -17.19 -4.46
C TYR A 49 3.51 -15.91 -5.17
N SER A 50 4.03 -15.67 -6.38
CA SER A 50 3.75 -14.48 -7.16
C SER A 50 2.26 -14.27 -7.46
N GLY A 51 1.52 -15.33 -7.78
CA GLY A 51 0.08 -15.28 -8.06
C GLY A 51 -0.77 -14.96 -6.83
N HIS A 52 -0.22 -15.13 -5.63
CA HIS A 52 -0.91 -14.88 -4.36
C HIS A 52 -0.59 -13.50 -3.75
N VAL A 53 0.34 -12.75 -4.33
CA VAL A 53 0.61 -11.36 -3.90
C VAL A 53 -0.51 -10.46 -4.44
N GLN A 54 -1.25 -9.83 -3.53
CA GLN A 54 -2.37 -8.97 -3.87
C GLN A 54 -2.01 -7.51 -3.70
N GLN A 55 -2.18 -6.73 -4.77
CA GLN A 55 -2.00 -5.27 -4.73
C GLN A 55 -3.13 -4.60 -3.94
N LEU A 56 -2.76 -3.68 -3.04
CA LEU A 56 -3.69 -2.85 -2.28
C LEU A 56 -3.86 -1.46 -2.90
N ALA A 57 -2.75 -0.76 -3.15
CA ALA A 57 -2.75 0.60 -3.66
C ALA A 57 -1.42 0.93 -4.33
N VAL A 58 -1.48 1.78 -5.36
CA VAL A 58 -0.31 2.44 -5.95
C VAL A 58 -0.35 3.91 -5.53
N VAL A 59 0.78 4.44 -5.08
CA VAL A 59 0.91 5.79 -4.55
C VAL A 59 2.05 6.53 -5.26
N ASN A 60 1.77 7.77 -5.66
CA ASN A 60 2.68 8.65 -6.41
C ASN A 60 2.87 10.00 -5.69
N THR A 61 2.05 10.26 -4.68
CA THR A 61 2.07 11.49 -3.88
C THR A 61 2.04 11.15 -2.39
N VAL A 62 2.48 12.09 -1.55
CA VAL A 62 2.43 11.98 -0.09
C VAL A 62 0.98 11.83 0.38
N GLU A 63 0.04 12.52 -0.27
CA GLU A 63 -1.38 12.44 0.04
C GLU A 63 -1.96 11.07 -0.29
N GLU A 64 -1.58 10.48 -1.44
CA GLU A 64 -1.95 9.10 -1.79
C GLU A 64 -1.36 8.09 -0.81
N PHE A 65 -0.11 8.29 -0.39
CA PHE A 65 0.53 7.46 0.64
C PHE A 65 -0.28 7.46 1.94
N TRP A 66 -0.58 8.64 2.49
CA TRP A 66 -1.33 8.73 3.74
C TRP A 66 -2.76 8.21 3.60
N ARG A 67 -3.40 8.46 2.45
CA ARG A 67 -4.74 7.92 2.14
C ARG A 67 -4.76 6.39 2.10
N ALA A 68 -3.74 5.77 1.52
CA ALA A 68 -3.63 4.31 1.52
C ALA A 68 -3.30 3.79 2.93
N TYR A 69 -2.26 4.34 3.55
CA TYR A 69 -1.72 3.87 4.82
C TYR A 69 -2.74 3.94 5.96
N CYS A 70 -3.58 4.99 6.03
CA CYS A 70 -4.59 5.12 7.08
C CYS A 70 -5.72 4.08 7.02
N HIS A 71 -5.88 3.40 5.88
CA HIS A 71 -6.85 2.31 5.72
C HIS A 71 -6.22 0.91 5.81
N ILE A 72 -4.89 0.81 5.92
CA ILE A 72 -4.18 -0.45 6.10
C ILE A 72 -4.08 -0.76 7.60
N ARG A 73 -4.35 -2.02 7.98
CA ARG A 73 -4.14 -2.47 9.37
C ARG A 73 -2.67 -2.43 9.72
N ARG A 74 -2.35 -1.89 10.90
CA ARG A 74 -0.98 -1.81 11.39
C ARG A 74 -0.44 -3.21 11.74
N PRO A 75 0.86 -3.49 11.57
CA PRO A 75 1.42 -4.82 11.83
C PRO A 75 1.09 -5.39 13.23
N GLY A 76 1.05 -4.55 14.26
CA GLY A 76 0.71 -4.94 15.63
C GLY A 76 -0.75 -5.41 15.80
N ASP A 77 -1.66 -4.99 14.92
CA ASP A 77 -3.08 -5.36 14.93
C ASP A 77 -3.39 -6.59 14.05
N ILE A 78 -2.39 -7.09 13.32
CA ILE A 78 -2.56 -8.22 12.41
C ILE A 78 -2.34 -9.53 13.19
N ASN A 79 -3.45 -10.17 13.56
CA ASN A 79 -3.45 -11.43 14.31
C ASN A 79 -3.26 -12.69 13.43
N THR A 80 -3.01 -12.52 12.13
CA THR A 80 -2.87 -13.59 11.15
C THR A 80 -1.51 -13.53 10.49
N LYS A 81 -0.94 -14.69 10.13
CA LYS A 81 0.33 -14.72 9.38
C LYS A 81 0.12 -14.12 7.99
N LEU A 82 0.65 -12.92 7.78
CA LEU A 82 0.54 -12.16 6.54
C LEU A 82 1.82 -11.35 6.34
N ASP A 83 2.24 -11.25 5.09
CA ASP A 83 3.36 -10.43 4.68
C ASP A 83 2.81 -9.14 4.05
N LEU A 84 3.20 -7.98 4.59
CA LEU A 84 2.93 -6.67 3.99
C LEU A 84 4.16 -6.21 3.23
N HIS A 85 3.94 -5.67 2.03
CA HIS A 85 5.01 -5.18 1.18
C HIS A 85 4.77 -3.72 0.79
N PHE A 86 5.87 -3.00 0.64
CA PHE A 86 5.91 -1.65 0.08
C PHE A 86 7.13 -1.55 -0.82
N PHE A 87 6.92 -1.61 -2.13
CA PHE A 87 7.97 -1.67 -3.15
C PHE A 87 7.80 -0.54 -4.15
N LYS A 88 8.86 -0.19 -4.89
CA LYS A 88 8.72 0.67 -6.09
C LYS A 88 7.73 0.02 -7.05
N ALA A 89 6.89 0.82 -7.71
CA ALA A 89 5.71 0.33 -8.41
C ALA A 89 6.02 -0.62 -9.58
N ASP A 90 7.20 -0.49 -10.16
CA ASP A 90 7.73 -1.31 -11.25
C ASP A 90 8.47 -2.58 -10.79
N ILE A 91 8.69 -2.74 -9.48
CA ILE A 91 9.41 -3.89 -8.91
C ILE A 91 8.42 -4.78 -8.16
N ARG A 92 8.32 -6.05 -8.56
CA ARG A 92 7.46 -7.00 -7.85
C ARG A 92 8.16 -7.46 -6.57
N PRO A 93 7.42 -7.68 -5.47
CA PRO A 93 7.99 -8.14 -4.20
C PRO A 93 8.23 -9.66 -4.21
N VAL A 94 8.92 -10.15 -5.25
CA VAL A 94 9.21 -11.58 -5.48
C VAL A 94 10.69 -11.73 -5.85
N TRP A 95 11.30 -12.87 -5.51
CA TRP A 95 12.74 -13.08 -5.71
C TRP A 95 13.10 -13.31 -7.19
N GLU A 96 12.12 -13.70 -8.01
CA GLU A 96 12.24 -13.90 -9.45
C GLU A 96 12.22 -12.58 -10.24
N ASP A 97 11.94 -11.46 -9.59
CA ASP A 97 11.97 -10.15 -10.26
C ASP A 97 13.42 -9.81 -10.65
N PRO A 98 13.67 -9.36 -11.90
CA PRO A 98 15.04 -9.06 -12.36
C PRO A 98 15.78 -8.07 -11.46
N GLU A 99 15.08 -7.12 -10.84
CA GLU A 99 15.70 -6.13 -9.95
C GLU A 99 16.03 -6.70 -8.56
N ASN A 100 15.48 -7.87 -8.21
CA ASN A 100 15.70 -8.51 -6.92
C ASN A 100 16.67 -9.70 -6.97
N VAL A 101 16.89 -10.31 -8.15
CA VAL A 101 17.61 -11.60 -8.29
C VAL A 101 19.07 -11.53 -7.86
N GLU A 102 19.74 -10.41 -8.09
CA GLU A 102 21.14 -10.15 -7.69
C GLU A 102 21.23 -9.37 -6.36
N GLY A 103 20.09 -9.09 -5.74
CA GLY A 103 20.00 -8.28 -4.53
C GLY A 103 20.17 -9.07 -3.24
N GLY A 104 19.68 -8.48 -2.15
CA GLY A 104 19.66 -9.07 -0.83
C GLY A 104 18.53 -8.50 0.01
N LYS A 105 18.30 -9.09 1.19
CA LYS A 105 17.34 -8.57 2.16
C LYS A 105 17.94 -8.53 3.55
N LEU A 106 17.69 -7.44 4.26
CA LEU A 106 17.91 -7.37 5.70
C LEU A 106 16.69 -7.93 6.42
N PHE A 107 16.92 -8.73 7.46
CA PHE A 107 15.86 -9.36 8.22
C PHE A 107 16.04 -9.14 9.72
N TRP A 108 14.99 -8.62 10.37
CA TRP A 108 14.97 -8.39 11.81
C TRP A 108 13.74 -9.04 12.44
N ARG A 109 13.94 -9.65 13.61
CA ARG A 109 12.84 -10.13 14.46
C ARG A 109 12.53 -9.07 15.51
N ILE A 110 11.39 -8.43 15.36
CA ILE A 110 10.96 -7.31 16.20
C ILE A 110 9.87 -7.81 17.16
N LYS A 111 9.87 -7.32 18.42
CA LYS A 111 8.77 -7.59 19.35
C LYS A 111 7.53 -6.81 18.92
N ALA A 112 6.35 -7.41 19.05
CA ALA A 112 5.08 -6.84 18.54
C ALA A 112 4.84 -5.38 18.96
N ASN A 113 5.18 -5.01 20.19
CA ASN A 113 5.01 -3.66 20.73
C ASN A 113 5.86 -2.57 20.05
N PHE A 114 6.86 -2.94 19.26
CA PHE A 114 7.67 -2.01 18.46
C PHE A 114 7.38 -2.08 16.96
N ALA A 115 6.57 -3.06 16.52
CA ALA A 115 6.37 -3.35 15.10
C ALA A 115 5.75 -2.17 14.35
N ASP A 116 4.71 -1.54 14.91
CA ASP A 116 4.01 -0.43 14.26
C ASP A 116 4.92 0.77 13.98
N ARG A 117 5.68 1.18 15.00
CA ARG A 117 6.56 2.34 14.90
C ARG A 117 7.72 2.07 13.95
N ILE A 118 8.31 0.88 14.01
CA ILE A 118 9.42 0.53 13.11
C ILE A 118 8.91 0.44 11.67
N TRP A 119 7.75 -0.18 11.46
CA TRP A 119 7.13 -0.27 10.14
C TRP A 119 6.81 1.11 9.55
N GLU A 120 6.12 1.98 10.30
CA GLU A 120 5.81 3.34 9.86
C GLU A 120 7.07 4.13 9.51
N ASN A 121 8.10 4.07 10.37
CA ASN A 121 9.37 4.74 10.10
C ASN A 121 10.04 4.21 8.83
N MET A 122 10.04 2.89 8.59
CA MET A 122 10.62 2.31 7.38
C MET A 122 9.86 2.77 6.12
N LEU A 123 8.53 2.82 6.16
CA LEU A 123 7.72 3.35 5.06
C LEU A 123 8.03 4.81 4.78
N LEU A 124 8.16 5.65 5.82
CA LEU A 124 8.48 7.07 5.68
C LEU A 124 9.90 7.29 5.12
N LEU A 125 10.88 6.49 5.56
CA LEU A 125 12.24 6.52 5.00
C LEU A 125 12.24 6.17 3.50
N LEU A 126 11.45 5.15 3.11
CA LEU A 126 11.32 4.73 1.70
C LEU A 126 10.61 5.79 0.85
N ALA A 127 9.44 6.25 1.29
CA ALA A 127 8.65 7.25 0.59
C ALA A 127 9.37 8.61 0.50
N GLY A 128 10.11 8.98 1.56
CA GLY A 128 10.96 10.17 1.59
C GLY A 128 12.29 10.02 0.86
N TYR A 129 12.62 8.83 0.35
CA TYR A 129 13.86 8.52 -0.36
C TYR A 129 15.12 8.92 0.43
N GLN A 130 15.16 8.59 1.72
CA GLN A 130 16.21 9.00 2.66
C GLN A 130 17.30 7.92 2.88
N PHE A 131 17.33 6.87 2.05
CA PHE A 131 18.41 5.90 2.11
C PHE A 131 19.61 6.43 1.34
N GLU A 132 20.66 6.80 2.06
CA GLU A 132 21.99 6.98 1.48
C GLU A 132 22.61 5.59 1.34
N PHE A 133 22.81 5.17 0.08
CA PHE A 133 23.63 4.01 -0.24
C PHE A 133 24.92 4.58 -0.84
N ASP A 134 26.03 4.44 -0.09
CA ASP A 134 27.39 4.76 -0.58
C ASP A 134 27.82 3.79 -1.70
#